data_AF-A0A453CBW3-F1
#
_entry.id   AF-A0A453CBW3-F1
#
_cell.length_a   1.000
_cell.length_b   1.000
_cell.length_c   1.000
_cell.angle_alpha   90.00
_cell.angle_beta   90.00
_cell.angle_gamma   90.00
#
_symmetry.space_group_name_H-M   'P 1'
#
loop_
_entity.id
_entity.type
_entity.pdbx_description
1 polymer ?
#
loop_
_entity_poly.entity_id
_entity_poly.type
_entity_poly.pdbx_seq_one_letter_code
_entity_poly.pdbx_strand_id
1 'polypeptide(L)' 'SKILKMRKVYDAFLAEFPLCFGYWKKYADHEGCLDGVNKVFEVYERAVLAVTYSVDIWCNYCQFAISTYNDPDVIRS' A
#
# COMPACT_ATOMS: atom_id res chain seq x y z
N SER A 1 17.02 9.42 -7.13
CA SER A 1 16.59 9.61 -5.72
C SER A 1 16.52 8.27 -5.00
N LYS A 2 16.79 8.19 -3.69
CA LYS A 2 16.79 6.93 -2.90
C LYS A 2 15.44 6.20 -2.92
N ILE A 3 14.35 6.95 -3.04
CA ILE A 3 12.96 6.46 -3.11
C ILE A 3 12.75 5.54 -4.31
N LEU A 4 13.21 5.94 -5.51
CA LEU A 4 13.07 5.11 -6.72
C LEU A 4 13.81 3.75 -6.62
N LYS A 5 14.92 3.71 -5.86
CA LYS A 5 15.65 2.45 -5.63
C LYS A 5 14.88 1.54 -4.67
N MET A 6 14.31 2.10 -3.60
CA MET A 6 13.43 1.35 -2.68
C MET A 6 12.26 0.73 -3.43
N ARG A 7 11.54 1.53 -4.25
CA ARG A 7 10.42 1.05 -5.06
C ARG A 7 10.81 -0.15 -5.94
N LYS A 8 11.91 -0.03 -6.68
CA LYS A 8 12.39 -1.14 -7.53
C LYS A 8 12.73 -2.41 -6.74
N VAL A 9 13.28 -2.29 -5.54
CA VAL A 9 13.59 -3.45 -4.69
C VAL A 9 12.29 -4.10 -4.19
N TYR A 10 11.33 -3.32 -3.69
CA TYR A 10 10.03 -3.84 -3.28
C TYR A 10 9.27 -4.46 -4.47
N ASP A 11 9.27 -3.80 -5.62
CA ASP A 11 8.60 -4.28 -6.82
C ASP A 11 9.19 -5.61 -7.30
N ALA A 12 10.51 -5.75 -7.34
CA ALA A 12 11.16 -7.01 -7.70
C ALA A 12 10.89 -8.12 -6.67
N PHE A 13 11.02 -7.81 -5.38
CA PHE A 13 10.80 -8.77 -4.31
C PHE A 13 9.35 -9.26 -4.25
N LEU A 14 8.37 -8.36 -4.38
CA LEU A 14 6.95 -8.69 -4.30
C LEU A 14 6.41 -9.32 -5.59
N ALA A 15 7.09 -9.12 -6.73
CA ALA A 15 6.81 -9.88 -7.96
C ALA A 15 7.20 -11.36 -7.80
N GLU A 16 8.29 -11.64 -7.07
CA GLU A 16 8.79 -13.00 -6.84
C GLU A 16 8.13 -13.67 -5.63
N PHE A 17 7.75 -12.89 -4.62
CA PHE A 17 7.11 -13.35 -3.37
C PHE A 17 5.81 -12.59 -3.07
N PRO A 18 4.78 -12.71 -3.92
CA PRO A 18 3.53 -11.95 -3.76
C PRO A 18 2.78 -12.28 -2.47
N LEU A 19 2.96 -13.49 -1.93
CA LEU A 19 2.34 -13.95 -0.68
C LEU A 19 2.94 -13.33 0.59
N CYS A 20 4.04 -12.57 0.50
CA CYS A 20 4.65 -11.87 1.63
C CYS A 20 3.88 -10.59 2.00
N PHE A 21 2.61 -10.73 2.40
CA PHE A 21 1.69 -9.63 2.74
C PHE A 21 2.25 -8.61 3.74
N GLY A 22 3.07 -9.05 4.71
CA GLY A 22 3.72 -8.16 5.67
C GLY A 22 4.67 -7.14 5.02
N TYR A 23 5.21 -7.43 3.84
CA TYR A 23 6.07 -6.51 3.09
C TYR A 23 5.28 -5.51 2.25
N TRP A 24 4.10 -5.89 1.75
CA TRP A 24 3.16 -4.94 1.13
C TRP A 24 2.76 -3.83 2.10
N LYS A 25 2.48 -4.17 3.36
CA LYS A 25 2.18 -3.18 4.40
C LYS A 25 3.37 -2.25 4.68
N LYS A 26 4.58 -2.80 4.83
CA LYS A 26 5.79 -1.97 5.01
C LYS A 26 6.05 -1.02 3.84
N TYR A 27 5.76 -1.47 2.62
CA TYR A 27 5.90 -0.63 1.44
C TYR A 27 4.88 0.51 1.43
N ALA A 28 3.62 0.21 1.74
CA ALA A 28 2.56 1.20 1.94
C ALA A 28 2.92 2.24 3.03
N ASP A 29 3.41 1.80 4.19
CA ASP A 29 3.80 2.69 5.29
C ASP A 29 4.96 3.63 4.88
N HIS A 30 5.95 3.12 4.14
CA HIS A 30 7.06 3.92 3.60
C HIS A 30 6.59 4.98 2.60
N GLU A 31 5.68 4.62 1.71
CA GLU A 31 5.10 5.55 0.73
C GLU A 31 4.26 6.64 1.42
N GLY A 32 3.52 6.28 2.47
CA GLY A 32 2.71 7.23 3.24
C GLY A 32 3.54 8.29 3.95
N CYS A 33 4.75 7.94 4.40
CA CYS A 33 5.68 8.89 5.02
C CYS A 33 6.39 9.80 4.00
N LEU A 34 6.50 9.38 2.73
CA LEU A 34 7.34 10.04 1.73
C LEU A 34 6.56 10.83 0.66
N ASP A 35 5.55 10.22 0.05
CA ASP A 35 4.80 10.75 -1.10
C ASP A 35 3.29 10.92 -0.81
N GLY A 36 2.89 10.64 0.44
CA GLY A 36 1.53 10.84 0.93
C GLY A 36 0.56 9.75 0.51
N VAL A 37 -0.69 9.95 0.93
CA VAL A 37 -1.75 8.92 0.96
C VAL A 37 -2.06 8.32 -0.43
N ASN A 38 -2.01 9.12 -1.50
CA ASN A 38 -2.28 8.65 -2.86
C ASN A 38 -1.36 7.49 -3.29
N LYS A 39 -0.08 7.54 -2.88
CA LYS A 39 0.88 6.51 -3.27
C LYS A 39 0.71 5.22 -2.47
N VAL A 40 0.15 5.34 -1.27
CA VAL A 40 -0.27 4.20 -0.46
C VAL A 40 -1.43 3.45 -1.12
N PHE A 41 -2.41 4.18 -1.68
CA PHE A 41 -3.51 3.57 -2.45
C PHE A 41 -2.99 2.76 -3.64
N GLU A 42 -2.10 3.32 -4.45
CA GLU A 42 -1.52 2.59 -5.59
C GLU A 42 -0.80 1.30 -5.17
N VAL A 43 -0.10 1.30 -4.03
CA VAL A 43 0.57 0.10 -3.51
C VAL A 43 -0.46 -0.96 -3.10
N TYR A 44 -1.54 -0.56 -2.42
CA TYR A 44 -2.60 -1.50 -2.04
C TYR A 44 -3.38 -2.02 -3.26
N GLU A 45 -3.68 -1.19 -4.26
CA GLU A 45 -4.31 -1.61 -5.51
C GLU A 45 -3.46 -2.67 -6.24
N ARG A 46 -2.14 -2.48 -6.28
CA ARG A 46 -1.22 -3.47 -6.82
C ARG A 46 -1.18 -4.74 -5.98
N ALA A 47 -1.23 -4.62 -4.66
CA ALA A 47 -1.26 -5.77 -3.75
C ALA A 47 -2.51 -6.63 -3.96
N VAL A 48 -3.70 -6.02 -4.02
CA VAL A 48 -4.95 -6.78 -4.25
C VAL A 48 -4.97 -7.45 -5.62
N LEU A 49 -4.34 -6.85 -6.64
CA LEU A 49 -4.20 -7.49 -7.95
C LEU A 49 -3.19 -8.66 -7.93
N ALA A 50 -2.11 -8.54 -7.16
CA ALA A 50 -1.08 -9.58 -7.03
C ALA A 50 -1.54 -10.78 -6.18
N VAL A 51 -2.38 -10.53 -5.17
CA VAL A 51 -2.91 -11.55 -4.24
C VAL A 51 -4.43 -11.41 -4.08
N THR A 52 -5.17 -11.52 -5.18
CA THR A 52 -6.63 -11.35 -5.24
C THR A 52 -7.41 -12.19 -4.24
N TYR A 53 -6.92 -13.39 -3.92
CA TYR A 53 -7.56 -14.33 -2.99
C TYR A 53 -7.15 -14.13 -1.52
N SER A 54 -6.24 -13.20 -1.22
CA SER A 54 -5.80 -12.94 0.15
C SER A 54 -6.77 -12.00 0.85
N VAL A 55 -7.63 -12.57 1.71
CA VAL A 55 -8.56 -11.80 2.55
C VAL A 55 -7.82 -10.80 3.44
N ASP A 56 -6.65 -11.16 3.96
CA ASP A 56 -5.83 -10.28 4.80
C ASP A 56 -5.45 -8.96 4.10
N ILE A 57 -5.08 -9.01 2.81
CA ILE A 57 -4.72 -7.81 2.05
C ILE A 57 -5.93 -6.91 1.82
N TRP A 58 -7.10 -7.50 1.50
CA TRP A 58 -8.35 -6.74 1.39
C TRP A 58 -8.76 -6.11 2.73
N CYS A 59 -8.59 -6.82 3.85
CA CYS A 59 -8.85 -6.26 5.17
C CYS A 59 -7.94 -5.07 5.51
N ASN A 60 -6.63 -5.19 5.26
CA ASN A 60 -5.70 -4.08 5.47
C ASN A 60 -6.02 -2.88 4.58
N TYR A 61 -6.40 -3.12 3.31
CA TYR A 61 -6.79 -2.06 2.39
C TYR A 61 -8.06 -1.33 2.86
N CYS A 62 -9.11 -2.07 3.23
CA CYS A 62 -10.34 -1.49 3.75
C CYS A 62 -10.10 -0.70 5.04
N GLN A 63 -9.29 -1.21 5.96
CA GLN A 63 -8.92 -0.49 7.19
C GLN A 63 -8.17 0.81 6.89
N PHE A 64 -7.22 0.78 5.95
CA PHE A 64 -6.48 1.97 5.53
C PHE A 64 -7.41 2.99 4.86
N ALA A 65 -8.28 2.55 3.94
CA ALA A 65 -9.25 3.41 3.27
C ALA A 65 -10.21 4.05 4.28
N ILE A 66 -10.78 3.27 5.22
CA ILE A 66 -11.64 3.81 6.27
C ILE A 66 -10.88 4.83 7.13
N SER A 67 -9.66 4.53 7.57
CA SER A 67 -8.85 5.48 8.35
C SER A 67 -8.55 6.77 7.61
N THR A 68 -8.43 6.71 6.28
CA THR A 68 -8.15 7.87 5.43
C THR A 68 -9.41 8.71 5.18
N TYR A 69 -10.53 8.06 4.87
CA TYR A 69 -11.80 8.75 4.55
C TYR A 69 -12.56 9.21 5.79
N ASN A 70 -12.30 8.59 6.95
CA ASN A 70 -12.85 9.02 8.23
C ASN A 70 -12.03 10.15 8.87
N ASP A 71 -11.04 10.67 8.15
CA ASP A 71 -10.37 11.93 8.50
C ASP A 71 -11.32 13.11 8.18
N PRO A 72 -11.78 13.85 9.20
CA PRO A 72 -12.75 14.93 9.04
C PRO A 72 -12.24 16.13 8.22
N ASP A 73 -10.95 16.15 7.85
CA ASP A 73 -10.36 17.16 6.96
C ASP A 73 -10.58 16.84 5.46
N VAL A 74 -10.83 15.57 5.09
CA VAL A 74 -11.19 15.18 3.71
C VAL A 74 -12.65 15.49 3.39
N ILE A 75 -13.51 15.52 4.42
CA ILE A 75 -14.97 15.71 4.28
C ILE A 75 -15.33 17.21 4.07
N ARG A 76 -14.35 18.13 4.15
CA ARG A 76 -14.55 19.59 4.05
C ARG A 76 -13.86 20.26 2.84
N SER A 77 -13.59 19.54 1.75
CA SER A 77 -13.09 20.14 0.49
C SER A 77 -14.19 20.31 -0.55
#